data_AF-A0A3B8ICV1-F1
#
_entry.id   AF-A0A3B8ICV1-F1
#
_cell.length_a   1.000
_cell.length_b   1.000
_cell.length_c   1.000
_cell.angle_alpha   90.00
_cell.angle_beta   90.00
_cell.angle_gamma   90.00
#
_symmetry.space_group_name_H-M   'P 1'
#
loop_
_entity.id
_entity.type
_entity.pdbx_description
1 polymer ?
#
loop_
_entity_poly.entity_id
_entity_poly.type
_entity_poly.pdbx_seq_one_letter_code
_entity_poly.pdbx_strand_id
1 'polypeptide(L)'
;MFLLFLRKYWIYLVAAAAIAALLIVLSIFTDYNPFGWVNSTEVKLQETSISVKEINDIGELVTAEYYGEVIKSLQAVYREQKSLDLQGIYDKIRNEWIKIKQDNPTRGNWGLRRIFKKTELYESHSYDLLQNITEIEDDQDFLDYVEGHSFGAMTSQYEANYNRVVRSEVAVSREDRKKELVYLARGWVKAGLDLSEVTSIEKDSANNYVIEGAQPKILDLDINPWYIPELNIKGFEIIQSAGAKKINFNDIAILKRACKERLKEDAMERRMLEYALTNGESSLASFFALFRNDPDDPLPTVKIKISKYYFDQEYILSDNRIDSAEVVQVKNLIQSDTVARNLDREYYEDLAEQIDDLDDFVRAITEQTVNIENDPAWEEFVFDYFWNGPDEEEN
;
A
#
# COMPACT_ATOMS: atom_id res chain seq x y z
N MET A 1 9.93 78.79 54.11
CA MET A 1 9.17 78.91 52.85
C MET A 1 8.67 77.55 52.35
N PHE A 2 9.54 76.54 52.25
CA PHE A 2 9.20 75.18 51.79
C PHE A 2 8.09 74.47 52.62
N LEU A 3 8.13 74.58 53.95
CA LEU A 3 7.11 74.01 54.84
C LEU A 3 5.71 74.63 54.66
N LEU A 4 5.63 75.92 54.31
CA LEU A 4 4.36 76.60 54.03
C LEU A 4 3.78 76.17 52.67
N PHE A 5 4.65 75.87 51.71
CA PHE A 5 4.26 75.32 50.41
C PHE A 5 3.68 73.90 50.57
N LEU A 6 4.37 73.02 51.30
CA LEU A 6 3.86 71.69 51.63
C LEU A 6 2.51 71.74 52.34
N ARG A 7 2.33 72.64 53.32
CA ARG A 7 1.05 72.82 54.02
C ARG A 7 -0.08 73.36 53.11
N LYS A 8 0.24 74.12 52.06
CA LYS A 8 -0.78 74.65 51.13
C LYS A 8 -1.21 73.60 50.10
N TYR A 9 -0.32 72.70 49.69
CA TYR A 9 -0.56 71.78 48.57
C TYR A 9 -0.63 70.30 48.96
N TRP A 10 -0.58 69.94 50.25
CA TRP A 10 -0.60 68.54 50.69
C TRP A 10 -1.83 67.75 50.19
N ILE A 11 -3.00 68.38 50.08
CA ILE A 11 -4.20 67.74 49.51
C ILE A 11 -3.98 67.30 48.05
N TYR A 12 -3.31 68.12 47.24
CA TYR A 12 -3.02 67.78 45.85
C TYR A 12 -1.96 66.69 45.74
N LEU A 13 -0.99 66.67 46.65
CA LEU A 13 0.02 65.61 46.72
C LEU A 13 -0.60 64.26 47.13
N VAL A 14 -1.53 64.27 48.09
CA VAL A 14 -2.28 63.07 48.49
C VAL A 14 -3.18 62.59 47.35
N ALA A 15 -3.88 63.49 46.66
CA ALA A 15 -4.69 63.14 45.51
C ALA A 15 -3.85 62.56 44.36
N ALA A 16 -2.69 63.16 44.05
CA ALA A 16 -1.77 62.64 43.03
C ALA A 16 -1.23 61.26 43.41
N ALA A 17 -0.87 61.03 44.68
CA ALA A 17 -0.43 59.73 45.17
C ALA A 17 -1.55 58.68 45.10
N ALA A 18 -2.80 59.05 45.40
CA ALA A 18 -3.95 58.16 45.30
C ALA A 18 -4.24 57.76 43.84
N ILE A 19 -4.15 58.70 42.90
CA ILE A 19 -4.31 58.43 41.46
C ILE A 19 -3.17 57.52 40.97
N ALA A 20 -1.92 57.80 41.36
CA ALA A 20 -0.79 56.95 41.00
C ALA A 20 -0.93 55.52 41.55
N ALA A 21 -1.38 55.37 42.80
CA ALA A 21 -1.66 54.07 43.38
C ALA A 21 -2.80 53.35 42.64
N LEU A 22 -3.86 54.05 42.25
CA LEU A 22 -4.97 53.48 41.46
C LEU A 22 -4.48 52.99 40.10
N LEU A 23 -3.62 53.76 39.42
CA LEU A 23 -3.05 53.37 38.13
C LEU A 23 -2.13 52.15 38.24
N ILE A 24 -1.35 52.03 39.32
CA ILE A 24 -0.52 50.84 39.59
C ILE A 24 -1.40 49.63 39.88
N VAL A 25 -2.47 49.79 40.66
CA VAL A 25 -3.44 48.71 40.90
C VAL A 25 -4.09 48.30 39.58
N LEU A 26 -4.57 49.26 38.78
CA LEU A 26 -5.14 48.99 37.47
C LEU A 26 -4.14 48.29 36.54
N SER A 27 -2.84 48.64 36.56
CA SER A 27 -1.85 47.98 35.71
C SER A 27 -1.50 46.55 36.18
N ILE A 28 -1.56 46.29 37.48
CA ILE A 28 -1.42 44.92 38.02
C ILE A 28 -2.65 44.08 37.64
N PHE A 29 -3.83 44.70 37.55
CA PHE A 29 -5.07 44.05 37.12
C PHE A 29 -5.28 44.01 35.61
N THR A 30 -4.51 44.72 34.78
CA THR A 30 -4.60 44.56 33.32
C THR A 30 -4.02 43.23 32.84
N ASP A 31 -3.04 42.68 33.57
CA ASP A 31 -2.46 41.35 33.25
C ASP A 31 -3.21 40.21 33.96
N TYR A 32 -4.06 40.52 34.94
CA TYR A 32 -4.87 39.55 35.67
C TYR A 32 -6.34 39.79 35.34
N ASN A 33 -6.90 38.99 34.43
CA ASN A 33 -8.32 39.02 34.05
C ASN A 33 -9.10 37.93 34.82
N PRO A 34 -9.52 38.16 36.09
CA PRO A 34 -10.16 37.13 36.91
C PRO A 34 -11.60 36.79 36.47
N PHE A 35 -12.18 37.51 35.51
CA PHE A 35 -13.57 37.34 35.11
C PHE A 35 -13.79 37.09 33.61
N GLY A 36 -12.80 37.24 32.72
CA GLY A 36 -12.93 36.81 31.31
C GLY A 36 -13.98 37.54 30.45
N TRP A 37 -14.72 38.51 31.00
CA TRP A 37 -15.94 39.04 30.39
C TRP A 37 -15.76 40.14 29.32
N VAL A 38 -14.53 40.61 29.06
CA VAL A 38 -14.29 41.73 28.12
C VAL A 38 -13.27 41.41 27.02
N ASN A 39 -13.01 40.12 26.77
CA ASN A 39 -12.56 39.76 25.44
C ASN A 39 -13.83 39.71 24.58
N SER A 40 -13.98 40.67 23.67
CA SER A 40 -14.77 40.42 22.47
C SER A 40 -14.13 39.19 21.82
N THR A 41 -14.67 38.02 22.12
CA THR A 41 -14.45 36.84 21.31
C THR A 41 -14.96 37.25 19.94
N GLU A 42 -14.05 37.71 19.08
CA GLU A 42 -13.99 37.10 17.76
C GLU A 42 -14.23 35.62 18.04
N VAL A 43 -15.37 35.12 17.55
CA VAL A 43 -15.60 33.69 17.48
C VAL A 43 -14.56 33.20 16.49
N LYS A 44 -13.32 33.06 16.97
CA LYS A 44 -12.36 32.15 16.40
C LYS A 44 -13.03 30.81 16.64
N LEU A 45 -13.56 30.23 15.56
CA LEU A 45 -13.93 28.82 15.52
C LEU A 45 -12.88 28.09 16.33
N GLN A 46 -13.28 27.45 17.43
CA GLN A 46 -12.34 26.61 18.16
C GLN A 46 -11.80 25.63 17.14
N GLU A 47 -10.49 25.74 16.88
CA GLU A 47 -9.80 24.93 15.90
C GLU A 47 -10.16 23.46 16.15
N THR A 48 -10.52 22.78 15.07
CA THR A 48 -10.77 21.33 14.88
C THR A 48 -9.78 20.39 15.58
N SER A 49 -8.72 20.93 16.19
CA SER A 49 -7.75 20.28 17.07
C SER A 49 -8.30 19.35 18.15
N ILE A 50 -9.45 19.67 18.77
CA ILE A 50 -10.04 18.79 19.80
C ILE A 50 -10.61 17.52 19.15
N SER A 51 -11.30 17.67 18.01
CA SER A 51 -11.91 16.54 17.29
C SER A 51 -10.87 15.66 16.60
N VAL A 52 -9.81 16.24 16.03
CA VAL A 52 -8.68 15.46 15.47
C VAL A 52 -7.99 14.66 16.57
N LYS A 53 -7.74 15.26 17.74
CA LYS A 53 -7.11 14.56 18.86
C LYS A 53 -7.96 13.41 19.38
N GLU A 54 -9.26 13.61 19.55
CA GLU A 54 -10.18 12.56 20.02
C GLU A 54 -10.28 11.40 19.02
N ILE A 55 -10.23 11.67 17.71
CA ILE A 55 -10.22 10.66 16.66
C ILE A 55 -8.89 9.91 16.60
N ASN A 56 -7.76 10.62 16.73
CA ASN A 56 -6.44 9.99 16.78
C ASN A 56 -6.27 9.12 18.04
N ASP A 57 -6.91 9.47 19.16
CA ASP A 57 -6.92 8.66 20.38
C ASP A 57 -7.69 7.32 20.22
N ILE A 58 -8.60 7.21 19.23
CA ILE A 58 -9.23 5.92 18.85
C ILE A 58 -8.18 5.03 18.15
N GLY A 59 -7.30 5.63 17.35
CA GLY A 59 -6.20 4.96 16.65
C GLY A 59 -6.68 4.16 15.44
N GLU A 60 -7.41 3.07 15.66
CA GLU A 60 -7.88 2.18 14.60
C GLU A 60 -9.38 1.89 14.76
N LEU A 61 -10.12 1.99 13.67
CA LEU A 61 -11.55 1.68 13.64
C LEU A 61 -11.80 0.49 12.72
N VAL A 62 -11.96 -0.71 13.30
CA VAL A 62 -12.34 -1.92 12.56
C VAL A 62 -13.78 -1.80 12.06
N THR A 63 -13.97 -1.86 10.74
CA THR A 63 -15.26 -1.58 10.11
C THR A 63 -15.71 -2.66 9.13
N ALA A 64 -14.81 -3.55 8.71
CA ALA A 64 -15.14 -4.70 7.88
C ALA A 64 -14.40 -5.95 8.35
N GLU A 65 -15.09 -7.09 8.28
CA GLU A 65 -14.51 -8.41 8.55
C GLU A 65 -14.86 -9.36 7.41
N TYR A 66 -13.86 -10.07 6.90
CA TYR A 66 -14.01 -11.12 5.92
C TYR A 66 -13.62 -12.45 6.58
N TYR A 67 -14.46 -13.47 6.41
CA TYR A 67 -14.20 -14.82 6.89
C TYR A 67 -14.10 -15.75 5.69
N GLY A 68 -12.98 -16.48 5.60
CA GLY A 68 -12.64 -17.30 4.43
C GLY A 68 -12.07 -18.66 4.79
N GLU A 69 -12.14 -19.58 3.83
CA GLU A 69 -11.47 -20.88 3.86
C GLU A 69 -10.53 -20.98 2.66
N VAL A 70 -9.26 -21.29 2.92
CA VAL A 70 -8.20 -21.41 1.90
C VAL A 70 -7.54 -22.77 2.02
N ILE A 71 -7.23 -23.37 0.87
CA ILE A 71 -6.52 -24.65 0.80
C ILE A 71 -5.25 -24.46 -0.02
N LYS A 72 -4.09 -24.78 0.57
CA LYS A 72 -2.80 -24.79 -0.14
C LYS A 72 -2.06 -26.11 0.14
N SER A 73 -1.34 -26.59 -0.88
CA SER A 73 -0.44 -27.74 -0.76
C SER A 73 1.01 -27.28 -0.67
N LEU A 74 1.84 -27.98 0.11
CA LEU A 74 3.24 -27.60 0.29
C LEU A 74 4.00 -27.63 -1.04
N GLN A 75 3.67 -28.58 -1.90
CA GLN A 75 4.25 -28.70 -3.23
C GLN A 75 3.88 -27.49 -4.10
N ALA A 76 2.64 -27.00 -4.06
CA ALA A 76 2.26 -25.81 -4.79
C ALA A 76 3.06 -24.60 -4.30
N VAL A 77 3.16 -24.40 -2.98
CA VAL A 77 3.92 -23.28 -2.42
C VAL A 77 5.41 -23.35 -2.78
N TYR A 78 6.03 -24.53 -2.75
CA TYR A 78 7.42 -24.66 -3.20
C TYR A 78 7.60 -24.43 -4.69
N ARG A 79 6.62 -24.80 -5.53
CA ARG A 79 6.67 -24.50 -6.95
C ARG A 79 6.56 -23.00 -7.20
N GLU A 80 5.61 -22.32 -6.54
CA GLU A 80 5.41 -20.87 -6.57
C GLU A 80 6.68 -20.13 -6.11
N GLN A 81 7.23 -20.50 -4.94
CA GLN A 81 8.45 -19.88 -4.43
C GLN A 81 9.64 -20.10 -5.37
N LYS A 82 9.77 -21.31 -5.91
CA LYS A 82 10.88 -21.59 -6.80
C LYS A 82 10.72 -20.94 -8.17
N SER A 83 9.51 -20.79 -8.70
CA SER A 83 9.33 -19.98 -9.92
C SER A 83 9.77 -18.55 -9.70
N LEU A 84 9.44 -17.96 -8.54
CA LEU A 84 9.90 -16.61 -8.17
C LEU A 84 11.43 -16.54 -8.05
N ASP A 85 12.08 -17.50 -7.37
CA ASP A 85 13.54 -17.54 -7.25
C ASP A 85 14.23 -17.63 -8.63
N LEU A 86 13.64 -18.37 -9.56
CA LEU A 86 14.19 -18.59 -10.90
C LEU A 86 14.00 -17.36 -11.79
N GLN A 87 12.87 -16.67 -11.67
CA GLN A 87 12.65 -15.37 -12.31
C GLN A 87 13.71 -14.36 -11.86
N GLY A 88 13.92 -14.22 -10.54
CA GLY A 88 14.95 -13.36 -9.96
C GLY A 88 16.36 -13.63 -10.49
N ILE A 89 16.67 -14.89 -10.81
CA ILE A 89 17.93 -15.27 -11.44
C ILE A 89 17.97 -14.85 -12.92
N TYR A 90 16.90 -15.09 -13.68
CA TYR A 90 16.78 -14.71 -15.08
C TYR A 90 16.93 -13.20 -15.26
N ASP A 91 16.22 -12.42 -14.47
CA ASP A 91 16.23 -10.96 -14.58
C ASP A 91 17.57 -10.36 -14.22
N LYS A 92 18.25 -10.91 -13.22
CA LYS A 92 19.64 -10.53 -12.93
C LYS A 92 20.56 -10.77 -14.13
N ILE A 93 20.37 -11.85 -14.88
CA ILE A 93 21.16 -12.16 -16.08
C ILE A 93 20.78 -11.22 -17.22
N ARG A 94 19.49 -11.01 -17.45
CA ARG A 94 18.95 -10.09 -18.46
C ARG A 94 19.48 -8.68 -18.25
N ASN A 95 19.38 -8.15 -17.03
CA ASN A 95 19.85 -6.82 -16.69
C ASN A 95 21.37 -6.65 -16.85
N GLU A 96 22.17 -7.66 -16.46
CA GLU A 96 23.61 -7.63 -16.73
C GLU A 96 23.91 -7.72 -18.24
N TRP A 97 23.10 -8.46 -19.01
CA TRP A 97 23.26 -8.54 -20.46
C TRP A 97 22.93 -7.22 -21.15
N ILE A 98 21.83 -6.56 -20.76
CA ILE A 98 21.43 -5.23 -21.26
C ILE A 98 22.56 -4.23 -21.02
N LYS A 99 23.14 -4.20 -19.80
CA LYS A 99 24.29 -3.35 -19.47
C LYS A 99 25.49 -3.62 -20.38
N ILE A 100 25.81 -4.89 -20.63
CA ILE A 100 26.92 -5.26 -21.53
C ILE A 100 26.64 -4.85 -22.98
N LYS A 101 25.39 -5.00 -23.46
CA LYS A 101 24.97 -4.61 -24.82
C LYS A 101 25.11 -3.09 -25.00
N GLN A 102 24.71 -2.31 -23.99
CA GLN A 102 24.87 -0.85 -23.96
C GLN A 102 26.35 -0.43 -23.93
N ASP A 103 27.16 -1.06 -23.09
CA ASP A 103 28.58 -0.71 -22.93
C ASP A 103 29.45 -1.12 -24.13
N ASN A 104 29.16 -2.26 -24.77
CA ASN A 104 29.96 -2.78 -25.89
C ASN A 104 29.11 -3.65 -26.85
N PRO A 105 28.48 -3.05 -27.88
CA PRO A 105 27.59 -3.74 -28.81
C PRO A 105 28.25 -4.92 -29.54
N THR A 106 29.56 -4.84 -29.78
CA THR A 106 30.33 -5.86 -30.52
C THR A 106 30.85 -7.02 -29.65
N ARG A 107 30.66 -6.97 -28.32
CA ARG A 107 31.21 -7.96 -27.37
C ARG A 107 30.17 -8.78 -26.60
N GLY A 108 28.90 -8.74 -26.98
CA GLY A 108 27.81 -9.47 -26.30
C GLY A 108 28.17 -10.94 -25.95
N ASN A 109 28.90 -11.62 -26.85
CA ASN A 109 29.26 -13.04 -26.70
C ASN A 109 30.22 -13.33 -25.53
N TRP A 110 31.16 -12.42 -25.27
CA TRP A 110 32.11 -12.58 -24.16
C TRP A 110 31.49 -12.16 -22.83
N GLY A 111 30.53 -11.25 -22.87
CA GLY A 111 29.82 -10.77 -21.69
C GLY A 111 28.97 -11.84 -21.02
N LEU A 112 28.15 -12.57 -21.79
CA LEU A 112 27.30 -13.63 -21.24
C LEU A 112 28.10 -14.72 -20.53
N ARG A 113 29.16 -15.23 -21.17
CA ARG A 113 30.05 -16.21 -20.52
C ARG A 113 30.63 -15.71 -19.20
N ARG A 114 30.91 -14.40 -19.10
CA ARG A 114 31.41 -13.77 -17.88
C ARG A 114 30.30 -13.62 -16.82
N ILE A 115 29.08 -13.28 -17.22
CA ILE A 115 27.91 -13.21 -16.34
C ILE A 115 27.64 -14.60 -15.74
N PHE A 116 27.48 -15.62 -16.58
CA PHE A 116 27.25 -17.01 -16.14
C PHE A 116 28.34 -17.51 -15.18
N LYS A 117 29.60 -17.15 -15.44
CA LYS A 117 30.72 -17.53 -14.58
C LYS A 117 30.74 -16.76 -13.25
N LYS A 118 30.24 -15.52 -13.24
CA LYS A 118 30.19 -14.63 -12.07
C LYS A 118 28.98 -14.93 -11.18
N THR A 119 27.89 -15.43 -11.74
CA THR A 119 26.67 -15.81 -11.00
C THR A 119 26.71 -17.24 -10.43
N GLU A 120 27.83 -17.96 -10.56
CA GLU A 120 27.99 -19.37 -10.14
C GLU A 120 26.98 -20.34 -10.80
N LEU A 121 26.24 -19.90 -11.83
CA LEU A 121 25.25 -20.70 -12.57
C LEU A 121 25.88 -21.77 -13.48
N TYR A 122 27.21 -21.86 -13.50
CA TYR A 122 27.94 -22.82 -14.34
C TYR A 122 27.87 -24.26 -13.81
N GLU A 123 27.53 -24.50 -12.53
CA GLU A 123 27.79 -25.82 -11.94
C GLU A 123 26.65 -26.83 -12.05
N SER A 124 25.37 -26.48 -12.22
CA SER A 124 24.37 -27.48 -12.64
C SER A 124 23.01 -26.86 -13.01
N HIS A 125 22.43 -27.26 -14.16
CA HIS A 125 21.01 -27.08 -14.51
C HIS A 125 20.49 -25.67 -14.88
N SER A 126 21.32 -24.64 -14.97
CA SER A 126 20.85 -23.24 -15.09
C SER A 126 20.56 -22.74 -16.51
N TYR A 127 21.11 -23.36 -17.57
CA TYR A 127 20.92 -22.87 -18.96
C TYR A 127 19.59 -23.31 -19.58
N ASP A 128 19.21 -24.58 -19.37
CA ASP A 128 17.88 -25.14 -19.67
C ASP A 128 16.74 -24.33 -19.04
N LEU A 129 17.05 -23.67 -17.93
CA LEU A 129 16.10 -23.03 -17.05
C LEU A 129 15.87 -21.57 -17.43
N LEU A 130 16.85 -20.93 -18.09
CA LEU A 130 16.70 -19.59 -18.67
C LEU A 130 15.96 -19.63 -20.00
N GLN A 131 16.17 -20.67 -20.82
CA GLN A 131 15.44 -20.85 -22.07
C GLN A 131 13.91 -21.02 -21.86
N ASN A 132 13.50 -21.44 -20.64
CA ASN A 132 12.10 -21.54 -20.22
C ASN A 132 11.47 -20.22 -19.80
N ILE A 133 12.27 -19.27 -19.31
CA ILE A 133 11.77 -17.94 -18.91
C ILE A 133 11.71 -17.02 -20.13
N THR A 134 12.59 -17.25 -21.11
CA THR A 134 12.59 -16.51 -22.39
C THR A 134 11.47 -16.88 -23.35
N GLU A 135 10.86 -18.07 -23.25
CA GLU A 135 9.65 -18.41 -24.03
C GLU A 135 8.40 -17.67 -23.52
N ILE A 136 8.49 -16.94 -22.41
CA ILE A 136 7.40 -16.17 -21.79
C ILE A 136 7.44 -14.68 -22.21
N GLU A 137 8.50 -14.20 -22.87
CA GLU A 137 8.64 -12.80 -23.29
C GLU A 137 9.02 -12.65 -24.78
N ASP A 138 8.39 -11.70 -25.47
CA ASP A 138 8.58 -11.32 -26.89
C ASP A 138 9.96 -10.65 -27.20
N ASP A 139 11.05 -10.96 -26.48
CA ASP A 139 12.39 -10.44 -26.82
C ASP A 139 13.07 -11.34 -27.88
N GLN A 140 12.53 -11.27 -29.10
CA GLN A 140 12.99 -12.05 -30.25
C GLN A 140 14.49 -11.84 -30.54
N ASP A 141 15.04 -10.67 -30.23
CA ASP A 141 16.46 -10.34 -30.39
C ASP A 141 17.35 -11.13 -29.42
N PHE A 142 16.91 -11.31 -28.17
CA PHE A 142 17.59 -12.15 -27.20
C PHE A 142 17.46 -13.64 -27.56
N LEU A 143 16.27 -14.06 -27.99
CA LEU A 143 15.98 -15.43 -28.42
C LEU A 143 16.81 -15.83 -29.65
N ASP A 144 16.77 -15.04 -30.72
CA ASP A 144 17.53 -15.28 -31.95
C ASP A 144 19.04 -15.31 -31.67
N TYR A 145 19.50 -14.54 -30.68
CA TYR A 145 20.88 -14.54 -30.24
C TYR A 145 21.26 -15.82 -29.48
N VAL A 146 20.40 -16.31 -28.58
CA VAL A 146 20.59 -17.56 -27.84
C VAL A 146 20.51 -18.78 -28.78
N GLU A 147 19.56 -18.79 -29.70
CA GLU A 147 19.32 -19.88 -30.66
C GLU A 147 20.34 -19.90 -31.82
N GLY A 148 20.74 -18.73 -32.32
CA GLY A 148 21.70 -18.57 -33.43
C GLY A 148 23.12 -19.04 -33.10
N HIS A 149 23.45 -19.24 -31.82
CA HIS A 149 24.75 -19.73 -31.35
C HIS A 149 24.75 -21.22 -31.00
N SER A 150 24.18 -22.04 -31.89
CA SER A 150 24.10 -23.50 -31.76
C SER A 150 25.47 -24.18 -31.52
N PHE A 151 25.67 -24.68 -30.30
CA PHE A 151 26.55 -25.82 -30.04
C PHE A 151 25.77 -27.08 -30.45
N GLY A 152 25.72 -27.40 -31.75
CA GLY A 152 24.78 -28.34 -32.38
C GLY A 152 24.77 -29.81 -31.89
N ALA A 153 25.61 -30.21 -30.94
CA ALA A 153 25.53 -31.53 -30.28
C ALA A 153 24.84 -31.50 -28.90
N MET A 154 24.49 -30.31 -28.43
CA MET A 154 23.98 -30.05 -27.08
C MET A 154 22.45 -29.92 -27.07
N THR A 155 21.83 -29.55 -28.21
CA THR A 155 20.41 -29.20 -28.32
C THR A 155 19.42 -30.35 -28.06
N SER A 156 19.72 -31.59 -28.46
CA SER A 156 18.84 -32.75 -28.17
C SER A 156 18.90 -33.19 -26.70
N GLN A 157 20.03 -32.98 -26.04
CA GLN A 157 20.21 -33.25 -24.62
C GLN A 157 19.59 -32.13 -23.76
N TYR A 158 19.62 -30.89 -24.26
CA TYR A 158 18.89 -29.74 -23.72
C TYR A 158 17.39 -29.89 -23.91
N GLU A 159 16.84 -30.19 -25.09
CA GLU A 159 15.39 -30.44 -25.26
C GLU A 159 14.88 -31.58 -24.35
N ALA A 160 15.68 -32.62 -24.14
CA ALA A 160 15.36 -33.69 -23.19
C ALA A 160 15.45 -33.24 -21.72
N ASN A 161 16.35 -32.30 -21.38
CA ASN A 161 16.45 -31.70 -20.05
C ASN A 161 15.38 -30.61 -19.82
N TYR A 162 15.11 -29.74 -20.78
CA TYR A 162 13.96 -28.84 -20.91
C TYR A 162 12.67 -29.60 -20.65
N ASN A 163 12.37 -30.66 -21.41
CA ASN A 163 11.19 -31.49 -21.17
C ASN A 163 11.23 -32.16 -19.79
N ARG A 164 12.41 -32.39 -19.20
CA ARG A 164 12.54 -32.92 -17.85
C ARG A 164 12.36 -31.86 -16.77
N VAL A 165 12.75 -30.60 -16.95
CA VAL A 165 12.62 -29.51 -15.98
C VAL A 165 11.19 -28.95 -16.03
N VAL A 166 10.63 -28.79 -17.23
CA VAL A 166 9.26 -28.33 -17.47
C VAL A 166 8.24 -29.42 -17.14
N ARG A 167 8.39 -30.64 -17.67
CA ARG A 167 7.45 -31.74 -17.35
C ARG A 167 7.72 -32.39 -15.99
N SER A 168 8.86 -32.11 -15.36
CA SER A 168 9.09 -32.49 -13.96
C SER A 168 9.30 -31.25 -13.09
N GLU A 169 8.19 -30.57 -12.77
CA GLU A 169 8.02 -29.84 -11.50
C GLU A 169 9.25 -29.01 -11.09
N VAL A 170 9.43 -27.79 -11.64
CA VAL A 170 10.33 -26.70 -11.16
C VAL A 170 11.21 -27.18 -10.01
N ALA A 171 12.34 -27.86 -10.29
CA ALA A 171 12.91 -28.96 -9.49
C ALA A 171 12.76 -28.87 -7.95
N VAL A 172 11.55 -29.12 -7.43
CA VAL A 172 11.30 -29.32 -6.01
C VAL A 172 12.16 -30.52 -5.66
N SER A 173 12.97 -30.41 -4.61
CA SER A 173 13.97 -31.45 -4.32
C SER A 173 13.26 -32.81 -4.28
N ARG A 174 13.93 -33.89 -4.70
CA ARG A 174 13.34 -35.25 -4.61
C ARG A 174 12.83 -35.57 -3.19
N GLU A 175 13.38 -34.88 -2.19
CA GLU A 175 12.92 -34.96 -0.81
C GLU A 175 11.62 -34.19 -0.57
N ASP A 176 11.50 -32.97 -1.10
CA ASP A 176 10.32 -32.11 -0.94
C ASP A 176 9.12 -32.61 -1.77
N ARG A 177 9.35 -33.25 -2.92
CA ARG A 177 8.29 -33.93 -3.69
C ARG A 177 7.61 -35.05 -2.90
N LYS A 178 8.32 -35.66 -1.95
CA LYS A 178 7.76 -36.70 -1.08
C LYS A 178 7.02 -36.14 0.13
N LYS A 179 6.99 -34.81 0.32
CA LYS A 179 6.19 -34.15 1.35
C LYS A 179 4.81 -33.83 0.77
N GLU A 180 3.89 -34.77 0.90
CA GLU A 180 2.48 -34.57 0.56
C GLU A 180 1.76 -34.02 1.78
N LEU A 181 1.75 -32.69 1.88
CA LEU A 181 1.12 -31.93 2.95
C LEU A 181 0.16 -30.91 2.36
N VAL A 182 -1.09 -30.94 2.81
CA VAL A 182 -2.12 -29.96 2.49
C VAL A 182 -2.57 -29.29 3.78
N TYR A 183 -2.70 -27.96 3.73
CA TYR A 183 -3.18 -27.14 4.81
C TYR A 183 -4.50 -26.48 4.39
N LEU A 184 -5.56 -26.78 5.13
CA LEU A 184 -6.84 -26.12 5.01
C LEU A 184 -6.92 -25.11 6.16
N ALA A 185 -6.88 -23.83 5.83
CA ALA A 185 -6.93 -22.72 6.77
C ALA A 185 -8.31 -22.07 6.74
N ARG A 186 -8.91 -21.84 7.91
CA ARG A 186 -10.09 -20.98 8.07
C ARG A 186 -9.68 -19.77 8.89
N GLY A 187 -9.86 -18.60 8.33
CA GLY A 187 -9.32 -17.39 8.90
C GLY A 187 -10.24 -16.21 8.71
N TRP A 188 -9.75 -15.08 9.17
CA TRP A 188 -10.41 -13.81 8.99
C TRP A 188 -9.40 -12.74 8.59
N VAL A 189 -9.92 -11.74 7.90
CA VAL A 189 -9.25 -10.50 7.57
C VAL A 189 -10.07 -9.39 8.20
N LYS A 190 -9.44 -8.45 8.90
CA LYS A 190 -10.06 -7.23 9.41
C LYS A 190 -9.50 -6.04 8.66
N ALA A 191 -10.41 -5.21 8.18
CA ALA A 191 -10.09 -3.95 7.56
C ALA A 191 -10.82 -2.83 8.30
N GLY A 192 -10.21 -1.67 8.27
CA GLY A 192 -10.70 -0.51 9.00
C GLY A 192 -10.01 0.75 8.57
N LEU A 193 -10.28 1.83 9.29
CA LEU A 193 -9.64 3.11 9.07
C LEU A 193 -8.47 3.25 10.04
N ASP A 194 -7.31 3.66 9.53
CA ASP A 194 -6.27 4.22 10.39
C ASP A 194 -6.62 5.68 10.68
N LEU A 195 -7.03 5.95 11.91
CA LEU A 195 -7.37 7.30 12.34
C LEU A 195 -6.15 8.05 12.87
N SER A 196 -5.01 7.38 13.06
CA SER A 196 -3.79 8.03 13.55
C SER A 196 -3.12 8.93 12.50
N GLU A 197 -3.44 8.70 11.22
CA GLU A 197 -2.93 9.46 10.07
C GLU A 197 -3.85 10.61 9.64
N VAL A 198 -4.94 10.86 10.37
CA VAL A 198 -5.86 11.97 10.07
C VAL A 198 -5.13 13.30 10.13
N THR A 199 -5.12 13.99 8.99
CA THR A 199 -4.45 15.29 8.84
C THR A 199 -5.42 16.44 9.06
N SER A 200 -6.65 16.31 8.58
CA SER A 200 -7.67 17.36 8.65
C SER A 200 -9.07 16.76 8.82
N ILE A 201 -9.91 17.51 9.52
CA ILE A 201 -11.35 17.27 9.61
C ILE A 201 -12.02 18.60 9.37
N GLU A 202 -12.67 18.72 8.22
CA GLU A 202 -13.42 19.91 7.86
C GLU A 202 -14.92 19.65 8.05
N LYS A 203 -15.64 20.68 8.50
CA LYS A 203 -17.08 20.63 8.68
C LYS A 203 -17.73 21.74 7.87
N ASP A 204 -18.66 21.38 7.01
CA ASP A 204 -19.41 22.33 6.21
C ASP A 204 -20.62 22.93 6.96
N SER A 205 -21.30 23.89 6.32
CA SER A 205 -22.49 24.52 6.87
C SER A 205 -23.71 23.59 6.97
N ALA A 206 -23.70 22.47 6.26
CA ALA A 206 -24.77 21.48 6.23
C ALA A 206 -24.53 20.32 7.22
N ASN A 207 -23.54 20.43 8.10
CA ASN A 207 -23.15 19.40 9.07
C ASN A 207 -22.52 18.15 8.44
N ASN A 208 -21.96 18.28 7.23
CA ASN A 208 -21.15 17.23 6.61
C ASN A 208 -19.69 17.39 7.04
N TYR A 209 -19.04 16.27 7.30
CA TYR A 209 -17.65 16.19 7.69
C TYR A 209 -16.83 15.60 6.55
N VAL A 210 -15.75 16.27 6.18
CA VAL A 210 -14.74 15.74 5.26
C VAL A 210 -13.49 15.43 6.06
N ILE A 211 -13.03 14.19 6.03
CA ILE A 211 -11.87 13.72 6.77
C ILE A 211 -10.78 13.36 5.77
N GLU A 212 -9.59 13.93 5.93
CA GLU A 212 -8.40 13.62 5.14
C GLU A 212 -7.41 12.80 5.97
N GLY A 213 -6.70 11.87 5.31
CA GLY A 213 -5.68 11.04 5.95
C GLY A 213 -6.18 9.77 6.66
N ALA A 214 -7.50 9.51 6.67
CA ALA A 214 -8.07 8.28 7.25
C ALA A 214 -8.17 7.13 6.24
N GLN A 215 -7.04 6.67 5.67
CA GLN A 215 -7.08 5.67 4.61
C GLN A 215 -7.53 4.28 5.12
N PRO A 216 -8.36 3.54 4.35
CA PRO A 216 -8.83 2.21 4.75
C PRO A 216 -7.75 1.15 4.50
N LYS A 217 -7.30 0.44 5.55
CA LYS A 217 -6.23 -0.57 5.46
C LYS A 217 -6.63 -1.91 6.05
N ILE A 218 -5.90 -2.96 5.70
CA ILE A 218 -5.96 -4.25 6.42
C ILE A 218 -5.29 -4.07 7.78
N LEU A 219 -6.07 -4.18 8.85
CA LEU A 219 -5.61 -3.98 10.23
C LEU A 219 -5.04 -5.26 10.83
N ASP A 220 -5.69 -6.40 10.57
CA ASP A 220 -5.25 -7.69 11.09
C ASP A 220 -5.69 -8.84 10.16
N LEU A 221 -4.91 -9.92 10.18
CA LEU A 221 -5.03 -11.08 9.34
C LEU A 221 -4.55 -12.32 10.11
N ASP A 222 -5.48 -13.22 10.41
CA ASP A 222 -5.10 -14.47 11.07
C ASP A 222 -5.93 -15.68 10.66
N ILE A 223 -5.31 -16.84 10.86
CA ILE A 223 -5.97 -18.14 10.73
C ILE A 223 -6.46 -18.52 12.11
N ASN A 224 -7.75 -18.84 12.21
CA ASN A 224 -8.38 -19.17 13.48
C ASN A 224 -7.65 -20.38 14.10
N PRO A 225 -7.01 -20.23 15.29
CA PRO A 225 -6.34 -21.35 15.93
C PRO A 225 -7.33 -22.25 16.67
N TRP A 226 -8.57 -21.80 16.86
CA TRP A 226 -9.55 -22.45 17.71
C TRP A 226 -10.46 -23.38 16.93
N TYR A 227 -10.85 -24.46 17.60
CA TYR A 227 -11.97 -25.30 17.20
C TYR A 227 -13.24 -24.66 17.75
N ILE A 228 -14.25 -24.43 16.89
CA ILE A 228 -15.56 -23.91 17.28
C ILE A 228 -16.46 -25.10 17.63
N PRO A 229 -16.66 -25.44 18.92
CA PRO A 229 -17.27 -26.71 19.31
C PRO A 229 -18.73 -26.84 18.88
N GLU A 230 -19.46 -25.73 18.86
CA GLU A 230 -20.89 -25.69 18.54
C GLU A 230 -21.17 -26.08 17.08
N LEU A 231 -20.22 -25.75 16.19
CA LEU A 231 -20.33 -26.04 14.75
C LEU A 231 -19.55 -27.29 14.34
N ASN A 232 -18.73 -27.85 15.24
CA ASN A 232 -17.79 -28.92 14.93
C ASN A 232 -16.85 -28.55 13.77
N ILE A 233 -16.41 -27.28 13.73
CA ILE A 233 -15.51 -26.76 12.69
C ILE A 233 -14.16 -26.43 13.32
N LYS A 234 -13.09 -27.02 12.78
CA LYS A 234 -11.71 -26.68 13.15
C LYS A 234 -11.26 -25.42 12.43
N GLY A 235 -10.59 -24.51 13.11
CA GLY A 235 -9.99 -23.33 12.47
C GLY A 235 -8.90 -23.66 11.45
N PHE A 236 -8.26 -24.82 11.53
CA PHE A 236 -7.43 -25.36 10.45
C PHE A 236 -7.37 -26.89 10.48
N GLU A 237 -7.03 -27.48 9.34
CA GLU A 237 -6.82 -28.91 9.17
C GLU A 237 -5.54 -29.18 8.38
N ILE A 238 -4.76 -30.13 8.88
CA ILE A 238 -3.53 -30.60 8.24
C ILE A 238 -3.80 -31.99 7.71
N ILE A 239 -3.69 -32.15 6.39
CA ILE A 239 -3.89 -33.43 5.70
C ILE A 239 -2.52 -33.89 5.20
N GLN A 240 -2.08 -35.05 5.68
CA GLN A 240 -0.83 -35.67 5.27
C GLN A 240 -1.12 -37.03 4.63
N SER A 241 -0.49 -37.30 3.48
CA SER A 241 -0.60 -38.59 2.81
C SER A 241 0.13 -39.71 3.57
N ALA A 242 -0.46 -40.91 3.55
CA ALA A 242 0.13 -42.08 4.18
C ALA A 242 1.45 -42.47 3.48
N GLY A 243 2.57 -42.32 4.18
CA GLY A 243 3.92 -42.58 3.62
C GLY A 243 4.69 -41.33 3.19
N ALA A 244 4.12 -40.13 3.37
CA ALA A 244 4.84 -38.88 3.15
C ALA A 244 6.06 -38.76 4.09
N LYS A 245 7.12 -38.09 3.60
CA LYS A 245 8.33 -37.81 4.41
C LYS A 245 7.95 -36.99 5.65
N LYS A 246 8.76 -37.10 6.71
CA LYS A 246 8.58 -36.33 7.95
C LYS A 246 8.51 -34.83 7.64
N ILE A 247 7.39 -34.22 7.98
CA ILE A 247 7.13 -32.79 7.93
C ILE A 247 7.83 -32.13 9.12
N ASN A 248 8.46 -30.98 8.91
CA ASN A 248 9.04 -30.17 9.97
C ASN A 248 8.19 -28.91 10.24
N PHE A 249 8.51 -28.18 11.31
CA PHE A 249 7.77 -26.97 11.70
C PHE A 249 7.87 -25.85 10.65
N ASN A 250 9.02 -25.75 9.95
CA ASN A 250 9.24 -24.74 8.92
C ASN A 250 8.31 -24.97 7.72
N ASP A 251 8.07 -26.23 7.33
CA ASP A 251 7.13 -26.59 6.25
C ASP A 251 5.70 -26.09 6.58
N ILE A 252 5.27 -26.23 7.84
CA ILE A 252 3.96 -25.74 8.31
C ILE A 252 3.92 -24.22 8.34
N ALA A 253 4.99 -23.56 8.79
CA ALA A 253 5.07 -22.10 8.84
C ALA A 253 4.99 -21.47 7.44
N ILE A 254 5.65 -22.07 6.44
CA ILE A 254 5.59 -21.67 5.04
C ILE A 254 4.16 -21.78 4.50
N LEU A 255 3.50 -22.92 4.72
CA LEU A 255 2.09 -23.10 4.35
C LEU A 255 1.16 -22.10 5.03
N LYS A 256 1.34 -21.88 6.34
CA LYS A 256 0.52 -20.94 7.10
C LYS A 256 0.64 -19.53 6.52
N ARG A 257 1.85 -19.09 6.15
CA ARG A 257 2.06 -17.81 5.48
C ARG A 257 1.35 -17.75 4.13
N ALA A 258 1.55 -18.75 3.27
CA ALA A 258 0.89 -18.80 1.97
C ALA A 258 -0.65 -18.80 2.06
N CYS A 259 -1.22 -19.46 3.06
CA CYS A 259 -2.66 -19.40 3.32
C CYS A 259 -3.12 -18.02 3.80
N LYS A 260 -2.31 -17.28 4.57
CA LYS A 260 -2.61 -15.91 4.98
C LYS A 260 -2.61 -14.96 3.79
N GLU A 261 -1.58 -15.02 2.93
CA GLU A 261 -1.54 -14.20 1.72
C GLU A 261 -2.75 -14.47 0.83
N ARG A 262 -3.10 -15.74 0.60
CA ARG A 262 -4.29 -16.06 -0.20
C ARG A 262 -5.60 -15.59 0.46
N LEU A 263 -5.72 -15.63 1.79
CA LEU A 263 -6.88 -15.06 2.49
C LEU A 263 -6.96 -13.54 2.31
N LYS A 264 -5.82 -12.85 2.31
CA LYS A 264 -5.74 -11.40 2.02
C LYS A 264 -6.18 -11.12 0.58
N GLU A 265 -5.64 -11.86 -0.39
CA GLU A 265 -6.05 -11.77 -1.81
C GLU A 265 -7.57 -11.98 -1.97
N ASP A 266 -8.12 -13.07 -1.43
CA ASP A 266 -9.56 -13.36 -1.49
C ASP A 266 -10.43 -12.25 -0.87
N ALA A 267 -9.91 -11.55 0.15
CA ALA A 267 -10.58 -10.41 0.77
C ALA A 267 -10.51 -9.15 -0.11
N MET A 268 -9.35 -8.89 -0.73
CA MET A 268 -9.15 -7.78 -1.66
C MET A 268 -10.00 -7.95 -2.92
N GLU A 269 -10.05 -9.14 -3.50
CA GLU A 269 -10.93 -9.51 -4.62
C GLU A 269 -12.42 -9.22 -4.29
N ARG A 270 -12.78 -9.22 -3.01
CA ARG A 270 -14.14 -8.91 -2.51
C ARG A 270 -14.32 -7.47 -2.08
N ARG A 271 -13.43 -6.56 -2.50
CA ARG A 271 -13.53 -5.10 -2.26
C ARG A 271 -13.62 -4.76 -0.77
N MET A 272 -12.87 -5.48 0.07
CA MET A 272 -12.96 -5.34 1.52
C MET A 272 -12.61 -3.94 2.04
N LEU A 273 -11.64 -3.26 1.43
CA LEU A 273 -11.26 -1.90 1.83
C LEU A 273 -12.37 -0.89 1.54
N GLU A 274 -13.17 -1.08 0.49
CA GLU A 274 -14.32 -0.22 0.18
C GLU A 274 -15.45 -0.40 1.19
N TYR A 275 -15.70 -1.64 1.61
CA TYR A 275 -16.62 -1.91 2.71
C TYR A 275 -16.11 -1.29 4.02
N ALA A 276 -14.79 -1.36 4.26
CA ALA A 276 -14.19 -0.72 5.43
C ALA A 276 -14.38 0.80 5.41
N LEU A 277 -14.20 1.44 4.25
CA LEU A 277 -14.44 2.86 4.04
C LEU A 277 -15.90 3.21 4.33
N THR A 278 -16.83 2.55 3.65
CA THR A 278 -18.27 2.83 3.74
C THR A 278 -18.80 2.63 5.17
N ASN A 279 -18.41 1.53 5.82
CA ASN A 279 -18.80 1.26 7.19
C ASN A 279 -18.12 2.23 8.18
N GLY A 280 -16.90 2.66 7.87
CA GLY A 280 -16.16 3.68 8.62
C GLY A 280 -16.84 5.04 8.57
N GLU A 281 -17.19 5.52 7.38
CA GLU A 281 -17.99 6.74 7.17
C GLU A 281 -19.30 6.69 7.96
N SER A 282 -20.05 5.57 7.89
CA SER A 282 -21.30 5.40 8.64
C SER A 282 -21.11 5.38 10.16
N SER A 283 -20.03 4.74 10.64
CA SER A 283 -19.71 4.67 12.07
C SER A 283 -19.29 6.04 12.62
N LEU A 284 -18.46 6.78 11.88
CA LEU A 284 -18.06 8.14 12.23
C LEU A 284 -19.23 9.12 12.18
N ALA A 285 -20.14 8.97 11.20
CA ALA A 285 -21.37 9.76 11.15
C ALA A 285 -22.25 9.51 12.39
N SER A 286 -22.40 8.25 12.79
CA SER A 286 -23.12 7.88 14.00
C SER A 286 -22.45 8.45 15.26
N PHE A 287 -21.11 8.45 15.32
CA PHE A 287 -20.34 9.06 16.39
C PHE A 287 -20.56 10.58 16.45
N PHE A 288 -20.44 11.30 15.34
CA PHE A 288 -20.68 12.75 15.30
C PHE A 288 -22.12 13.12 15.63
N ALA A 289 -23.08 12.25 15.32
CA ALA A 289 -24.48 12.46 15.67
C ALA A 289 -24.72 12.52 17.19
N LEU A 290 -23.82 11.95 18.01
CA LEU A 290 -23.88 12.02 19.47
C LEU A 290 -23.56 13.42 20.02
N PHE A 291 -22.85 14.25 19.25
CA PHE A 291 -22.45 15.60 19.65
C PHE A 291 -23.42 16.68 19.16
N ARG A 292 -24.58 16.29 18.61
CA ARG A 292 -25.61 17.26 18.20
C ARG A 292 -26.22 17.94 19.42
N ASN A 293 -26.39 19.26 19.32
CA ASN A 293 -27.02 20.06 20.37
C ASN A 293 -28.54 20.05 20.24
N ASP A 294 -29.07 19.96 19.01
CA ASP A 294 -30.50 19.93 18.72
C ASP A 294 -30.90 18.59 18.07
N PRO A 295 -31.92 17.87 18.57
CA PRO A 295 -32.43 16.68 17.91
C PRO A 295 -32.92 16.92 16.47
N ASP A 296 -33.37 18.15 16.16
CA ASP A 296 -33.91 18.56 14.86
C ASP A 296 -32.81 18.93 13.84
N ASP A 297 -31.54 19.06 14.26
CA ASP A 297 -30.42 19.27 13.34
C ASP A 297 -30.31 18.10 12.34
N PRO A 298 -29.94 18.35 11.07
CA PRO A 298 -29.72 17.26 10.12
C PRO A 298 -28.66 16.29 10.64
N LEU A 299 -28.88 14.99 10.39
CA LEU A 299 -27.88 13.97 10.73
C LEU A 299 -26.58 14.28 9.97
N PRO A 300 -25.43 14.26 10.67
CA PRO A 300 -24.16 14.49 10.00
C PRO A 300 -23.90 13.39 8.99
N THR A 301 -23.31 13.76 7.86
CA THR A 301 -22.68 12.80 6.96
C THR A 301 -21.17 12.92 7.11
N VAL A 302 -20.46 11.82 6.88
CA VAL A 302 -18.99 11.80 6.89
C VAL A 302 -18.56 11.29 5.53
N LYS A 303 -17.63 12.00 4.91
CA LYS A 303 -16.92 11.57 3.73
C LYS A 303 -15.44 11.51 4.05
N ILE A 304 -14.82 10.39 3.76
CA ILE A 304 -13.37 10.26 3.87
C ILE A 304 -12.80 10.54 2.48
N LYS A 305 -11.95 11.55 2.39
CA LYS A 305 -11.28 11.92 1.14
C LYS A 305 -10.11 10.96 0.94
N ILE A 306 -10.20 10.17 -0.13
CA ILE A 306 -9.14 9.29 -0.62
C ILE A 306 -8.89 9.59 -2.10
N SER A 307 -7.69 9.26 -2.57
CA SER A 307 -7.38 9.26 -4.00
C SER A 307 -8.35 8.36 -4.76
N LYS A 308 -8.76 8.76 -5.97
CA LYS A 308 -9.60 7.91 -6.85
C LYS A 308 -8.94 6.56 -7.10
N TYR A 309 -7.62 6.54 -7.21
CA TYR A 309 -6.82 5.37 -7.54
C TYR A 309 -6.41 4.55 -6.33
N TYR A 310 -6.84 4.93 -5.11
CA TYR A 310 -6.43 4.27 -3.88
C TYR A 310 -6.68 2.76 -3.91
N PHE A 311 -7.87 2.33 -4.32
CA PHE A 311 -8.21 0.91 -4.34
C PHE A 311 -7.47 0.14 -5.44
N ASP A 312 -7.26 0.76 -6.60
CA ASP A 312 -6.43 0.18 -7.66
C ASP A 312 -4.98 0.03 -7.19
N GLN A 313 -4.45 1.03 -6.48
CA GLN A 313 -3.11 0.99 -5.91
C GLN A 313 -2.96 -0.14 -4.89
N GLU A 314 -3.87 -0.23 -3.93
CA GLU A 314 -3.83 -1.29 -2.91
C GLU A 314 -4.05 -2.69 -3.50
N TYR A 315 -4.79 -2.79 -4.61
CA TYR A 315 -4.96 -4.04 -5.34
C TYR A 315 -3.68 -4.44 -6.08
N ILE A 316 -3.09 -3.53 -6.86
CA ILE A 316 -1.86 -3.77 -7.63
C ILE A 316 -0.67 -4.04 -6.70
N LEU A 317 -0.61 -3.36 -5.56
CA LEU A 317 0.42 -3.56 -4.54
C LEU A 317 0.05 -4.66 -3.53
N SER A 318 -1.02 -5.40 -3.78
CA SER A 318 -1.46 -6.46 -2.87
C SER A 318 -0.47 -7.63 -2.86
N ASP A 319 0.19 -7.86 -4.00
CA ASP A 319 1.32 -8.76 -4.16
C ASP A 319 2.63 -7.98 -4.42
N ASN A 320 3.73 -8.71 -4.62
CA ASN A 320 5.04 -8.10 -4.86
C ASN A 320 5.43 -8.19 -6.33
N ARG A 321 4.52 -8.02 -7.30
CA ARG A 321 4.87 -8.01 -8.72
C ARG A 321 3.73 -7.42 -9.55
N ILE A 322 4.05 -6.50 -10.44
CA ILE A 322 3.10 -6.07 -11.46
C ILE A 322 3.09 -7.06 -12.62
N ASP A 323 1.92 -7.64 -12.92
CA ASP A 323 1.71 -8.53 -14.06
C ASP A 323 1.14 -7.81 -15.29
N SER A 324 1.15 -8.48 -16.45
CA SER A 324 0.60 -7.92 -17.70
C SER A 324 -0.86 -7.46 -17.62
N ALA A 325 -1.70 -8.09 -16.79
CA ALA A 325 -3.09 -7.69 -16.63
C ALA A 325 -3.20 -6.38 -15.84
N GLU A 326 -2.38 -6.23 -14.80
CA GLU A 326 -2.28 -5.00 -14.01
C GLU A 326 -1.68 -3.85 -14.84
N VAL A 327 -0.69 -4.11 -15.69
CA VAL A 327 -0.18 -3.11 -16.65
C VAL A 327 -1.32 -2.62 -17.56
N VAL A 328 -2.14 -3.53 -18.08
CA VAL A 328 -3.30 -3.17 -18.91
C VAL A 328 -4.32 -2.37 -18.11
N GLN A 329 -4.56 -2.72 -16.84
CA GLN A 329 -5.44 -1.95 -15.95
C GLN A 329 -4.95 -0.52 -15.76
N VAL A 330 -3.66 -0.33 -15.43
CA VAL A 330 -3.05 1.01 -15.27
C VAL A 330 -3.14 1.81 -16.56
N LYS A 331 -2.81 1.20 -17.71
CA LYS A 331 -2.95 1.86 -19.02
C LYS A 331 -4.39 2.31 -19.30
N ASN A 332 -5.38 1.49 -18.96
CA ASN A 332 -6.79 1.84 -19.13
C ASN A 332 -7.20 3.02 -18.24
N LEU A 333 -6.75 3.06 -16.98
CA LEU A 333 -7.00 4.18 -16.05
C LEU A 333 -6.40 5.48 -16.57
N ILE A 334 -5.16 5.43 -17.06
CA ILE A 334 -4.50 6.59 -17.64
C ILE A 334 -5.24 7.05 -18.88
N GLN A 335 -5.60 6.13 -19.77
CA GLN A 335 -6.30 6.47 -21.01
C GLN A 335 -7.67 7.10 -20.74
N SER A 336 -8.42 6.61 -19.74
CA SER A 336 -9.73 7.18 -19.39
C SER A 336 -9.62 8.62 -18.88
N ASP A 337 -8.53 8.96 -18.20
CA ASP A 337 -8.42 10.21 -17.44
C ASP A 337 -7.60 11.27 -18.20
N THR A 338 -6.58 10.87 -18.96
CA THR A 338 -5.74 11.77 -19.78
C THR A 338 -6.35 12.03 -21.17
N VAL A 339 -6.68 10.97 -21.92
CA VAL A 339 -7.08 11.09 -23.34
C VAL A 339 -8.52 11.54 -23.46
N ALA A 340 -9.43 10.98 -22.65
CA ALA A 340 -10.83 11.38 -22.73
C ALA A 340 -11.11 12.76 -22.13
N ARG A 341 -10.16 13.31 -21.34
CA ARG A 341 -10.29 14.56 -20.57
C ARG A 341 -11.61 14.61 -19.79
N ASN A 342 -12.04 13.46 -19.29
CA ASN A 342 -13.27 13.32 -18.52
C ASN A 342 -12.96 13.66 -17.06
N LEU A 343 -13.31 14.87 -16.66
CA LEU A 343 -13.22 15.30 -15.27
C LEU A 343 -14.15 14.45 -14.40
N ASP A 344 -13.57 13.71 -13.46
CA ASP A 344 -14.32 12.96 -12.46
C ASP A 344 -14.70 13.88 -11.30
N ARG A 345 -15.88 14.50 -11.44
CA ARG A 345 -16.42 15.47 -10.47
C ARG A 345 -16.78 14.86 -9.12
N GLU A 346 -16.72 13.54 -8.97
CA GLU A 346 -16.87 12.90 -7.66
C GLU A 346 -15.62 13.11 -6.80
N TYR A 347 -14.44 13.18 -7.42
CA TYR A 347 -13.15 13.23 -6.73
C TYR A 347 -12.44 14.58 -6.87
N TYR A 348 -12.63 15.29 -7.98
CA TYR A 348 -11.80 16.45 -8.33
C TYR A 348 -12.61 17.68 -8.73
N GLU A 349 -12.08 18.86 -8.42
CA GLU A 349 -12.68 20.13 -8.83
C GLU A 349 -12.32 20.51 -10.26
N ASP A 350 -11.10 20.16 -10.68
CA ASP A 350 -10.59 20.42 -12.02
C ASP A 350 -9.69 19.30 -12.55
N LEU A 351 -9.42 19.35 -13.86
CA LEU A 351 -8.65 18.32 -14.53
C LEU A 351 -7.17 18.32 -14.10
N ALA A 352 -6.64 19.45 -13.63
CA ALA A 352 -5.24 19.51 -13.21
C ALA A 352 -5.03 18.71 -11.91
N GLU A 353 -5.93 18.84 -10.94
CA GLU A 353 -5.93 18.04 -9.71
C GLU A 353 -6.05 16.53 -10.02
N GLN A 354 -6.91 16.15 -10.96
CA GLN A 354 -7.08 14.76 -11.38
C GLN A 354 -5.81 14.16 -12.03
N ILE A 355 -5.11 14.95 -12.86
CA ILE A 355 -3.86 14.52 -13.48
C ILE A 355 -2.72 14.43 -12.45
N ASP A 356 -2.67 15.35 -11.48
CA ASP A 356 -1.68 15.32 -10.40
C ASP A 356 -1.84 14.04 -9.53
N ASP A 357 -3.08 13.71 -9.15
CA ASP A 357 -3.38 12.48 -8.38
C ASP A 357 -3.09 11.20 -9.21
N LEU A 358 -3.28 11.24 -10.53
CA LEU A 358 -2.89 10.14 -11.42
C LEU A 358 -1.37 9.97 -11.49
N ASP A 359 -0.63 11.06 -11.58
CA ASP A 359 0.83 11.05 -11.59
C ASP A 359 1.41 10.53 -10.28
N ASP A 360 0.83 10.95 -9.15
CA ASP A 360 1.20 10.46 -7.82
C ASP A 360 0.89 8.97 -7.67
N PHE A 361 -0.25 8.50 -8.19
CA PHE A 361 -0.59 7.07 -8.24
C PHE A 361 0.45 6.25 -9.03
N VAL A 362 0.76 6.64 -10.27
CA VAL A 362 1.74 5.91 -11.11
C VAL A 362 3.12 5.93 -10.46
N ARG A 363 3.51 7.06 -9.85
CA ARG A 363 4.78 7.19 -9.13
C ARG A 363 4.82 6.30 -7.89
N ALA A 364 3.76 6.28 -7.08
CA ALA A 364 3.69 5.46 -5.87
C ALA A 364 3.83 3.96 -6.19
N ILE A 365 3.15 3.49 -7.26
CA ILE A 365 3.32 2.11 -7.73
C ILE A 365 4.76 1.88 -8.21
N THR A 366 5.31 2.79 -9.02
CA THR A 366 6.67 2.66 -9.56
C THR A 366 7.71 2.61 -8.44
N GLU A 367 7.62 3.49 -7.44
CA GLU A 367 8.57 3.56 -6.33
C GLU A 367 8.54 2.29 -5.46
N GLN A 368 7.35 1.76 -5.20
CA GLN A 368 7.21 0.54 -4.40
C GLN A 368 7.64 -0.71 -5.18
N THR A 369 7.60 -0.66 -6.51
CA THR A 369 7.96 -1.78 -7.38
C THR A 369 9.32 -1.64 -8.07
N VAL A 370 10.08 -0.57 -7.81
CA VAL A 370 11.38 -0.30 -8.49
C VAL A 370 12.46 -1.34 -8.20
N ASN A 371 12.41 -1.98 -7.03
CA ASN A 371 13.34 -3.04 -6.64
C ASN A 371 12.71 -4.43 -6.76
N ILE A 372 11.55 -4.48 -7.39
CA ILE A 372 10.75 -5.66 -7.60
C ILE A 372 10.79 -5.99 -9.09
N GLU A 373 10.73 -7.28 -9.37
CA GLU A 373 10.71 -7.78 -10.73
C GLU A 373 9.29 -7.70 -11.29
N ASN A 374 9.04 -6.75 -12.19
CA ASN A 374 7.74 -6.53 -12.82
C ASN A 374 7.72 -7.12 -14.23
N ASP A 375 6.54 -7.19 -14.83
CA ASP A 375 6.39 -7.45 -16.25
C ASP A 375 7.19 -6.41 -17.08
N PRO A 376 7.90 -6.78 -18.17
CA PRO A 376 8.63 -5.81 -18.99
C PRO A 376 7.74 -4.73 -19.57
N ALA A 377 6.47 -5.05 -19.83
CA ALA A 377 5.50 -4.07 -20.29
C ALA A 377 5.26 -2.96 -19.26
N TRP A 378 5.51 -3.22 -17.96
CA TRP A 378 5.53 -2.20 -16.91
C TRP A 378 6.75 -1.29 -17.03
N GLU A 379 7.95 -1.85 -17.22
CA GLU A 379 9.18 -1.04 -17.35
C GLU A 379 9.13 -0.14 -18.59
N GLU A 380 8.68 -0.70 -19.72
CA GLU A 380 8.45 0.05 -20.96
C GLU A 380 7.40 1.14 -20.74
N PHE A 381 6.27 0.79 -20.11
CA PHE A 381 5.21 1.74 -19.79
C PHE A 381 5.69 2.90 -18.90
N VAL A 382 6.41 2.60 -17.81
CA VAL A 382 6.94 3.62 -16.88
C VAL A 382 7.94 4.53 -17.59
N PHE A 383 8.80 3.95 -18.44
CA PHE A 383 9.75 4.72 -19.24
C PHE A 383 9.02 5.69 -20.17
N ASP A 384 8.03 5.20 -20.93
CA ASP A 384 7.25 6.03 -21.84
C ASP A 384 6.47 7.11 -21.10
N TYR A 385 5.78 6.74 -20.01
CA TYR A 385 4.96 7.64 -19.22
C TYR A 385 5.75 8.84 -18.67
N PHE A 386 6.90 8.59 -18.04
CA PHE A 386 7.67 9.66 -17.40
C PHE A 386 8.65 10.38 -18.33
N TRP A 387 9.12 9.73 -19.40
CA TRP A 387 10.19 10.28 -20.23
C TRP A 387 9.71 10.88 -21.55
N ASN A 388 8.71 10.26 -22.18
CA ASN A 388 8.13 10.78 -23.42
C ASN A 388 6.95 11.72 -23.12
N GLY A 389 6.42 11.67 -21.89
CA GLY A 389 5.16 12.31 -21.52
C GLY A 389 3.98 11.61 -22.20
N PRO A 390 2.75 11.83 -21.75
CA PRO A 390 1.59 11.43 -22.54
C PRO A 390 1.66 12.19 -23.86
N ASP A 391 1.97 11.50 -24.97
CA ASP A 391 2.16 12.10 -26.29
C ASP A 391 1.04 13.11 -26.57
N GLU A 392 1.36 14.41 -26.50
CA GLU A 392 0.41 15.46 -26.87
C GLU A 392 0.08 15.43 -28.37
N GLU A 393 0.84 14.67 -29.18
CA GLU A 393 0.87 14.78 -30.64
C GLU A 393 0.18 13.65 -31.42
N GLU A 394 -0.34 12.57 -30.81
CA GLU A 394 -1.02 11.47 -31.55
C GLU A 394 -2.55 11.44 -31.50
N ASN A 395 -3.25 12.51 -31.11
CA ASN A 395 -4.72 12.62 -31.30
C ASN A 395 -5.23 13.99 -31.76
#